data_AF-V8QQB8-F1
#
_entry.id   AF-V8QQB8-F1
#
_cell.length_a   1.000
_cell.length_b   1.000
_cell.length_c   1.000
_cell.angle_alpha   90.00
_cell.angle_beta   90.00
_cell.angle_gamma   90.00
#
_symmetry.space_group_name_H-M   'P 1'
#
loop_
_entity.id
_entity.type
_entity.pdbx_description
1 polymer ?
#
loop_
_entity_poly.entity_id
_entity_poly.type
_entity_poly.pdbx_seq_one_letter_code
_entity_poly.pdbx_strand_id
1 'polypeptide(L)' 'MDRKTRSFLNLAMICALNRPHELKLHIRGAINNGLTKDEIKEVFLQAAVYCGAPAAVDSFRIANEVFAEMEK' A
#
# COMPACT_ATOMS: atom_id res chain seq x y z
N MET A 1 -1.41 -19.05 -3.26
CA MET A 1 -1.09 -17.83 -2.48
C MET A 1 -2.10 -17.66 -1.37
N ASP A 2 -1.63 -17.30 -0.18
CA ASP A 2 -2.47 -16.92 0.94
C ASP A 2 -3.03 -15.48 0.76
N ARG A 3 -3.90 -15.06 1.68
CA ARG A 3 -4.54 -13.73 1.61
C ARG A 3 -3.51 -12.60 1.73
N LYS A 4 -2.54 -12.78 2.64
CA LYS A 4 -1.45 -11.82 2.88
C LYS A 4 -0.62 -11.59 1.61
N THR A 5 -0.13 -12.65 0.97
CA THR A 5 0.68 -12.51 -0.26
C THR A 5 -0.13 -11.89 -1.41
N ARG A 6 -1.44 -12.19 -1.52
CA ARG A 6 -2.30 -11.53 -2.52
C ARG A 6 -2.43 -10.03 -2.28
N SER A 7 -2.59 -9.63 -1.03
CA SER A 7 -2.64 -8.20 -0.67
C SER A 7 -1.33 -7.49 -0.95
N PHE A 8 -0.18 -8.12 -0.70
CA PHE A 8 1.14 -7.60 -1.10
C PHE A 8 1.19 -7.26 -2.60
N LEU A 9 0.88 -8.22 -3.46
CA LEU A 9 0.88 -8.02 -4.91
C LEU A 9 -0.13 -6.93 -5.32
N ASN A 10 -1.32 -6.95 -4.74
CA ASN A 10 -2.35 -5.99 -5.10
C ASN A 10 -1.94 -4.54 -4.77
N LEU A 11 -1.34 -4.31 -3.60
CA LEU A 11 -0.81 -2.99 -3.24
C LEU A 11 0.29 -2.54 -4.19
N ALA A 12 1.19 -3.45 -4.57
CA ALA A 12 2.25 -3.14 -5.53
C ALA A 12 1.69 -2.72 -6.90
N MET A 13 0.70 -3.47 -7.42
CA MET A 13 0.08 -3.17 -8.71
C MET A 13 -0.71 -1.86 -8.68
N ILE A 14 -1.48 -1.60 -7.62
CA ILE A 14 -2.26 -0.35 -7.49
C ILE A 14 -1.33 0.86 -7.38
N CYS A 15 -0.23 0.72 -6.62
CA CYS A 15 0.82 1.73 -6.52
C CYS A 15 1.44 2.02 -7.89
N ALA A 16 1.89 0.98 -8.60
CA ALA A 16 2.50 1.10 -9.93
C ALA A 16 1.56 1.74 -10.97
N LEU A 17 0.26 1.50 -10.86
CA LEU A 17 -0.76 2.05 -11.76
C LEU A 17 -1.26 3.45 -11.36
N ASN A 18 -0.73 4.06 -10.29
CA ASN A 18 -1.15 5.35 -9.76
C ASN A 18 -2.68 5.45 -9.58
N ARG A 19 -3.27 4.49 -8.85
CA ARG A 19 -4.72 4.45 -8.53
C ARG A 19 -4.96 4.82 -7.06
N PRO A 20 -4.88 6.11 -6.68
CA PRO A 20 -4.86 6.52 -5.26
C PRO A 20 -6.16 6.22 -4.50
N HIS A 21 -7.32 6.35 -5.15
CA HIS A 21 -8.61 6.05 -4.54
C HIS A 21 -8.75 4.56 -4.16
N GLU A 22 -8.28 3.66 -5.03
CA GLU A 22 -8.26 2.22 -4.77
C GLU A 22 -7.25 1.86 -3.68
N LEU A 23 -6.10 2.54 -3.65
CA LEU A 23 -5.04 2.27 -2.68
C LEU A 23 -5.54 2.42 -1.24
N LYS A 24 -6.31 3.48 -0.96
CA LYS A 24 -6.90 3.75 0.36
C LYS A 24 -7.80 2.62 0.86
N LEU A 25 -8.61 2.03 -0.03
CA LEU A 25 -9.47 0.89 0.29
C LEU A 25 -8.65 -0.38 0.54
N HIS A 26 -7.69 -0.65 -0.35
CA HIS A 26 -6.92 -1.88 -0.32
C HIS A 26 -5.88 -1.95 0.80
N ILE A 27 -5.39 -0.82 1.31
CA ILE A 27 -4.51 -0.79 2.50
C ILE A 27 -5.25 -1.34 3.73
N ARG A 28 -6.51 -0.95 3.95
CA ARG A 28 -7.34 -1.49 5.05
C ARG A 28 -7.54 -2.99 4.90
N GLY A 29 -7.90 -3.43 3.68
CA GLY A 29 -8.05 -4.84 3.36
C GLY A 29 -6.75 -5.63 3.56
N ALA A 30 -5.60 -5.04 3.24
CA ALA A 30 -4.29 -5.64 3.43
C ALA A 30 -3.96 -5.86 4.91
N ILE A 31 -4.22 -4.88 5.77
CA ILE A 31 -4.07 -5.04 7.23
C ILE A 31 -4.98 -6.15 7.76
N ASN A 32 -6.25 -6.15 7.35
CA ASN A 32 -7.20 -7.21 7.74
C ASN A 32 -6.76 -8.60 7.24
N ASN A 33 -6.00 -8.67 6.14
CA ASN A 33 -5.42 -9.90 5.61
C ASN A 33 -4.06 -10.26 6.24
N GLY A 34 -3.58 -9.49 7.22
CA GLY A 34 -2.39 -9.80 8.02
C GLY A 34 -1.11 -9.09 7.61
N LEU A 35 -1.18 -8.03 6.78
CA LEU A 35 -0.02 -7.17 6.54
C LEU A 35 0.20 -6.20 7.69
N THR A 36 1.45 -6.02 8.10
CA THR A 36 1.84 -4.95 9.02
C THR A 36 1.98 -3.62 8.26
N LYS A 37 1.98 -2.51 9.01
CA LYS A 37 2.25 -1.18 8.42
C LYS A 37 3.63 -1.14 7.76
N ASP A 38 4.63 -1.80 8.34
CA ASP A 38 5.99 -1.82 7.79
C ASP A 38 6.10 -2.66 6.52
N GLU A 39 5.40 -3.80 6.45
CA GLU A 39 5.30 -4.59 5.22
C GLU A 39 4.66 -3.81 4.07
N ILE A 40 3.68 -2.95 4.36
CA ILE A 40 3.08 -2.05 3.38
C ILE A 40 4.09 -0.98 2.93
N LYS A 41 4.90 -0.43 3.84
CA LYS A 41 5.95 0.53 3.49
C LYS A 41 7.00 -0.12 2.56
N GLU A 42 7.38 -1.36 2.80
CA GLU A 42 8.30 -2.10 1.93
C GLU A 42 7.80 -2.20 0.48
N VAL A 43 6.50 -2.40 0.28
CA VAL A 43 5.90 -2.37 -1.07
C VAL A 43 6.14 -1.03 -1.76
N PHE A 44 5.95 0.08 -1.05
CA PHE A 44 6.15 1.41 -1.62
C PHE A 44 7.62 1.76 -1.80
N LEU A 45 8.52 1.25 -0.96
CA LEU A 45 9.96 1.35 -1.18
C LEU A 45 10.38 0.63 -2.47
N GLN A 46 9.86 -0.57 -2.73
CA GLN A 46 10.10 -1.26 -4.00
C GLN A 46 9.50 -0.47 -5.17
N ALA A 47 8.29 0.09 -5.02
CA ALA A 47 7.69 0.92 -6.05
C ALA A 47 8.50 2.19 -6.34
N ALA A 48 9.20 2.76 -5.36
CA ALA A 48 10.09 3.91 -5.60
C ALA A 48 11.21 3.56 -6.60
N VAL A 49 11.76 2.34 -6.48
CA VAL A 49 12.82 1.81 -7.34
C VAL A 49 12.29 1.45 -8.74
N TYR A 50 11.16 0.75 -8.82
CA TYR A 50 10.68 0.17 -10.08
C TYR A 50 9.65 1.02 -10.83
N CYS A 51 8.92 1.89 -10.12
CA CYS A 51 7.82 2.70 -10.67
C CYS A 51 8.08 4.22 -10.52
N GLY A 52 9.18 4.59 -9.86
CA GLY A 52 9.61 5.97 -9.67
C GLY A 52 9.13 6.60 -8.37
N ALA A 53 9.89 7.60 -7.90
CA ALA A 53 9.63 8.29 -6.64
C ALA A 53 8.20 8.88 -6.52
N PRO A 54 7.59 9.48 -7.57
CA PRO A 54 6.24 10.05 -7.46
C PRO A 54 5.18 9.03 -7.02
N ALA A 55 5.19 7.83 -7.61
CA ALA A 55 4.22 6.77 -7.29
C ALA A 55 4.33 6.32 -5.83
N ALA A 56 5.57 6.17 -5.35
CA ALA A 56 5.84 5.80 -3.96
C ALA A 56 5.43 6.90 -2.98
N VAL A 57 5.82 8.15 -3.23
CA VAL A 57 5.52 9.30 -2.35
C VAL A 57 4.00 9.49 -2.18
N ASP A 58 3.25 9.44 -3.28
CA ASP A 58 1.79 9.52 -3.22
C ASP A 58 1.19 8.36 -2.42
N SER A 59 1.73 7.16 -2.59
CA SER A 59 1.29 5.96 -1.86
C SER A 59 1.60 6.04 -0.36
N PHE A 60 2.77 6.55 0.02
CA PHE A 60 3.12 6.79 1.42
C PHE A 60 2.18 7.81 2.07
N ARG A 61 1.86 8.92 1.38
CA ARG A 61 0.91 9.92 1.88
C ARG A 61 -0.45 9.29 2.18
N ILE A 62 -1.00 8.54 1.23
CA ILE A 62 -2.29 7.84 1.38
C ILE A 62 -2.24 6.82 2.52
N ALA A 63 -1.15 6.06 2.64
CA ALA A 63 -1.01 5.09 3.70
C ALA A 63 -1.00 5.75 5.08
N ASN A 64 -0.30 6.87 5.24
CA ASN A 64 -0.28 7.63 6.48
C ASN A 64 -1.67 8.17 6.84
N GLU A 65 -2.43 8.66 5.87
CA GLU A 65 -3.83 9.07 6.08
C GLU A 65 -4.68 7.90 6.60
N VAL A 66 -4.57 6.72 5.97
CA VAL A 66 -5.32 5.52 6.40
C VAL A 66 -4.90 5.08 7.80
N PHE A 67 -3.61 5.06 8.09
CA PHE A 67 -3.12 4.66 9.40
C PHE A 67 -3.61 5.60 10.50
N ALA A 68 -3.61 6.91 10.25
CA ALA A 68 -4.15 7.90 11.18
C ALA A 68 -5.67 7.78 11.36
N GLU A 69 -6.40 7.42 10.30
CA GLU A 69 -7.85 7.16 10.38
C GLU A 69 -8.18 5.88 11.17
N MET A 70 -7.29 4.88 11.19
CA MET A 70 -7.49 3.62 11.91
C MET A 70 -7.11 3.68 13.40
N GLU A 71 -6.36 4.71 13.81
CA GLU A 71 -5.98 4.95 15.22
C GLU A 71 -7.02 5.77 15.99
N LYS A 72 -8.07 6.25 15.31
CA LYS A 72 -9.23 6.92 15.91
C LYS A 72 -10.31 5.92 16.27
#